data_AF-A0A9Q0XJY7-F1
#
_entry.id   AF-A0A9Q0XJY7-F1
#
_cell.length_a   1.000
_cell.length_b   1.000
_cell.length_c   1.000
_cell.angle_alpha   90.00
_cell.angle_beta   90.00
_cell.angle_gamma   90.00
#
_symmetry.space_group_name_H-M   'P 1'
#
loop_
_entity.id
_entity.type
_entity.pdbx_description
1 polymer ?
#
loop_
_entity_poly.entity_id
_entity_poly.type
_entity_poly.pdbx_seq_one_letter_code
_entity_poly.pdbx_strand_id
1 'polypeptide(L)'
;MAARRCCSLLGGVRFYNARPLKRLDGGVYCPDPADPKTPPWQRTDAYQAKLFGRHGAASGVSPAKLWPTPQQLEAIEEEERTWYPSLREMERSLDAKEEAAAAKKRQREELIAARMAKMPEMIAAWRKEMQDRKKKELEAKEERQLLLAEARERFGHKMNEYSTEFQEMVQEMEKAKKKELKELRKQQREEAMARKARERIAATASHGEDKEVAAVELSHQDTQTIESFSETGASSKL
;
A
#
# COMPACT_ATOMS: atom_id res chain seq x y z
N MET A 1 89.77 -39.52 49.85
CA MET A 1 89.71 -40.73 50.70
C MET A 1 88.67 -41.68 50.12
N ALA A 2 89.09 -42.91 49.80
CA ALA A 2 88.25 -43.92 49.17
C ALA A 2 87.32 -44.59 50.20
N ALA A 3 86.00 -44.43 50.05
CA ALA A 3 85.02 -45.18 50.83
C ALA A 3 84.73 -46.51 50.11
N ARG A 4 85.09 -47.60 50.80
CA ARG A 4 84.99 -48.99 50.35
C ARG A 4 83.52 -49.39 50.17
N ARG A 5 83.22 -50.00 49.02
CA ARG A 5 81.95 -50.68 48.77
C ARG A 5 81.89 -51.94 49.62
N CYS A 6 81.06 -51.93 50.66
CA CYS A 6 80.70 -53.14 51.39
C CYS A 6 79.50 -53.78 50.67
N CYS A 7 79.77 -54.79 49.83
CA CYS A 7 78.74 -55.71 49.37
C CYS A 7 78.57 -56.78 50.45
N SER A 8 77.49 -56.72 51.23
CA SER A 8 77.02 -57.83 52.04
C SER A 8 75.59 -58.17 51.65
N LEU A 9 75.43 -59.44 51.30
CA LEU A 9 74.24 -60.10 50.80
C LEU A 9 73.07 -60.00 51.81
N LEU A 10 71.98 -59.36 51.40
CA LEU A 10 70.63 -59.61 51.90
C LEU A 10 69.78 -59.96 50.68
N GLY A 11 69.10 -61.09 50.75
CA GLY A 11 68.33 -61.65 49.65
C GLY A 11 67.27 -60.69 49.10
N GLY A 12 67.11 -60.72 47.78
CA GLY A 12 65.79 -60.68 47.15
C GLY A 12 65.06 -59.35 47.04
N VAL A 13 65.66 -58.18 47.28
CA VAL A 13 65.03 -56.90 46.90
C VAL A 13 65.77 -56.30 45.72
N ARG A 14 65.22 -56.51 44.52
CA ARG A 14 65.64 -55.78 43.32
C ARG A 14 65.30 -54.31 43.54
N PHE A 15 66.29 -53.49 43.89
CA PHE A 15 66.17 -52.04 43.91
C PHE A 15 66.01 -51.53 42.46
N TYR A 16 64.80 -51.64 41.93
CA TYR A 16 64.44 -50.96 40.69
C TYR A 16 64.27 -49.49 41.02
N ASN A 17 65.27 -48.66 40.67
CA ASN A 17 65.07 -47.22 40.67
C ASN A 17 63.95 -46.89 39.68
N ALA A 18 62.88 -46.26 40.18
CA ALA A 18 61.82 -45.77 39.32
C ALA A 18 62.42 -44.77 38.30
N ARG A 19 61.93 -44.82 37.06
CA ARG A 19 62.29 -43.79 36.08
C ARG A 19 61.89 -42.42 36.62
N PRO A 20 62.69 -41.37 36.37
CA PRO A 20 62.31 -40.03 36.79
C PRO A 20 60.94 -39.65 36.22
N LEU A 21 60.16 -38.90 37.01
CA LEU A 21 58.86 -38.40 36.57
C LEU A 21 59.03 -37.48 35.36
N LYS A 22 58.24 -37.71 34.31
CA LYS A 22 58.18 -36.83 33.14
C LYS A 22 57.49 -35.53 33.53
N ARG A 23 58.28 -34.48 33.80
CA ARG A 23 57.77 -33.11 33.97
C ARG A 23 57.69 -32.45 32.60
N LEU A 24 56.79 -31.47 32.46
CA LEU A 24 56.88 -30.55 31.33
C LEU A 24 58.17 -29.76 31.48
N ASP A 25 58.89 -29.58 30.38
CA ASP A 25 60.10 -28.77 30.36
C ASP A 25 59.77 -27.36 30.86
N GLY A 26 60.52 -26.86 31.84
CA GLY A 26 60.26 -25.55 32.45
C GLY A 26 60.64 -24.36 31.56
N GLY A 27 61.17 -24.62 30.37
CA GLY A 27 61.57 -23.61 29.41
C GLY A 27 60.40 -23.14 28.54
N VAL A 28 60.58 -21.95 27.94
CA VAL A 28 59.67 -21.48 26.90
C VAL A 28 59.98 -22.25 25.61
N TYR A 29 58.99 -22.99 25.09
CA TYR A 29 59.11 -23.64 23.79
C TYR A 29 58.89 -22.61 22.67
N CYS A 30 59.97 -22.24 21.98
CA CYS A 30 59.97 -21.37 20.81
C CYS A 30 60.37 -22.19 19.58
N PRO A 31 59.43 -22.55 18.69
CA PRO A 31 59.75 -23.33 17.49
C PRO A 31 60.47 -22.47 16.45
N ASP A 32 61.35 -23.09 15.67
CA ASP A 32 62.04 -22.41 14.58
C ASP A 32 61.06 -22.12 13.42
N PRO A 33 60.97 -20.86 12.96
CA PRO A 33 60.01 -20.47 11.93
C PRO A 33 60.39 -21.00 10.54
N ALA A 34 61.68 -21.24 10.29
CA ALA A 34 62.21 -21.75 9.02
C ALA A 34 62.04 -23.28 8.87
N ASP A 35 61.76 -23.99 9.97
CA ASP A 35 61.67 -25.45 9.95
C ASP A 35 60.38 -25.92 9.29
N PRO A 36 60.44 -26.74 8.21
CA PRO A 36 59.26 -27.21 7.50
C PRO A 36 58.36 -28.13 8.35
N LYS A 37 58.92 -28.74 9.40
CA LYS A 37 58.21 -29.62 10.34
C LYS A 37 57.32 -28.85 11.32
N THR A 38 57.58 -27.56 11.51
CA THR A 38 56.77 -26.69 12.36
C THR A 38 55.40 -26.47 11.71
N PRO A 39 54.28 -26.73 12.41
CA PRO A 39 52.96 -26.51 11.83
C PRO A 39 52.72 -25.01 11.58
N PRO A 40 51.96 -24.65 10.53
CA PRO A 40 51.86 -23.27 10.05
C PRO A 40 51.28 -22.30 11.08
N TRP A 41 50.34 -22.76 11.92
CA TRP A 41 49.76 -21.93 12.98
C TRP A 41 50.76 -21.52 14.06
N GLN A 42 51.83 -22.30 14.32
CA GLN A 42 52.89 -21.94 15.27
C GLN A 42 53.81 -20.84 14.73
N ARG A 43 53.84 -20.65 13.40
CA ARG A 43 54.63 -19.59 12.75
C ARG A 43 53.92 -18.23 12.75
N THR A 44 52.64 -18.18 13.12
CA THR A 44 51.83 -16.96 13.09
C THR A 44 52.12 -16.02 14.25
N ASP A 45 51.82 -14.73 14.05
CA ASP A 45 51.93 -13.72 15.10
C ASP A 45 50.96 -13.99 16.27
N ALA A 46 49.82 -14.64 15.99
CA ALA A 46 48.87 -15.08 17.02
C ALA A 46 49.49 -16.09 18.00
N TYR A 47 50.37 -16.99 17.52
CA TYR A 47 51.08 -17.91 18.40
C TYR A 47 52.11 -17.19 19.27
N GLN A 48 52.81 -16.21 18.71
CA GLN A 48 53.76 -15.37 19.46
C GLN A 48 53.03 -14.57 20.56
N ALA A 49 51.86 -14.00 20.26
CA ALA A 49 51.02 -13.32 21.23
C ALA A 49 50.54 -14.27 22.35
N LYS A 50 50.16 -15.50 22.00
CA LYS A 50 49.79 -16.53 22.99
C LYS A 50 50.96 -16.90 23.90
N LEU A 51 52.18 -17.00 23.35
CA LEU A 51 53.37 -17.32 24.12
C LEU A 51 53.72 -16.18 25.09
N PHE A 52 53.66 -14.94 24.61
CA PHE A 52 53.82 -13.74 25.44
C PHE A 52 52.75 -13.65 26.53
N GLY A 53 51.50 -13.97 26.24
CA GLY A 53 50.44 -14.01 27.26
C GLY A 53 50.67 -15.07 28.36
N ARG A 54 51.35 -16.18 28.04
CA ARG A 54 51.63 -17.27 29.01
C ARG A 54 52.90 -17.06 29.82
N HIS A 55 53.96 -16.57 29.18
CA HIS A 55 55.31 -16.50 29.78
C HIS A 55 55.81 -15.06 29.96
N GLY A 56 55.04 -14.06 29.52
CA GLY A 56 55.41 -12.65 29.57
C GLY A 56 56.66 -12.35 28.75
N ALA A 57 57.47 -11.43 29.26
CA ALA A 57 58.74 -11.03 28.65
C ALA A 57 59.76 -12.18 28.55
N ALA A 58 59.62 -13.24 29.35
CA ALA A 58 60.50 -14.42 29.27
C ALA A 58 60.38 -15.17 27.94
N SER A 59 59.31 -14.93 27.17
CA SER A 59 59.13 -15.48 25.82
C SER A 59 60.03 -14.84 24.75
N GLY A 60 60.65 -13.69 25.04
CA GLY A 60 61.49 -12.96 24.08
C GLY A 60 60.73 -12.32 22.91
N VAL A 61 59.39 -12.37 22.90
CA VAL A 61 58.56 -11.70 21.88
C VAL A 61 58.52 -10.20 22.17
N SER A 62 58.77 -9.37 21.14
CA SER A 62 58.68 -7.92 21.26
C SER A 62 57.23 -7.47 21.47
N PRO A 63 56.91 -6.69 22.53
CA PRO A 63 55.56 -6.20 22.78
C PRO A 63 54.99 -5.33 21.66
N ALA A 64 55.86 -4.62 20.91
CA ALA A 64 55.43 -3.76 19.80
C ALA A 64 54.76 -4.56 18.67
N LYS A 65 55.14 -5.83 18.49
CA LYS A 65 54.59 -6.71 17.46
C LYS A 65 53.19 -7.24 17.81
N LEU A 66 52.73 -7.05 19.05
CA LEU A 66 51.41 -7.49 19.49
C LEU A 66 50.30 -6.54 19.04
N TRP A 67 50.65 -5.28 18.78
CA TRP A 67 49.73 -4.31 18.23
C TRP A 67 49.54 -4.55 16.72
N PRO A 68 48.34 -4.30 16.17
CA PRO A 68 48.10 -4.38 14.74
C PRO A 68 49.07 -3.52 13.94
N THR A 69 49.39 -3.98 12.74
CA THR A 69 50.13 -3.12 11.79
C THR A 69 49.21 -1.99 11.29
N PRO A 70 49.75 -0.87 10.80
CA PRO A 70 48.92 0.23 10.30
C PRO A 70 47.89 -0.21 9.23
N GLN A 71 48.27 -1.13 8.34
CA GLN A 71 47.36 -1.69 7.33
C GLN A 71 46.23 -2.53 7.95
N GLN A 72 46.53 -3.29 9.00
CA GLN A 72 45.50 -4.05 9.72
C GLN A 72 44.57 -3.13 10.50
N LEU A 73 45.10 -2.04 11.06
CA LEU A 73 44.31 -1.04 11.76
C LEU A 73 43.33 -0.34 10.81
N GLU A 74 43.78 0.07 9.63
CA GLU A 74 42.92 0.65 8.59
C GLU A 74 41.79 -0.31 8.20
N ALA A 75 42.09 -1.59 7.97
CA ALA A 75 41.09 -2.60 7.66
C ALA A 75 40.05 -2.76 8.80
N ILE A 76 40.51 -2.79 10.05
CA ILE A 76 39.61 -2.87 11.22
C ILE A 76 38.74 -1.61 11.30
N GLU A 77 39.30 -0.42 11.09
CA GLU A 77 38.54 0.82 11.10
C GLU A 77 37.50 0.89 9.97
N GLU A 78 37.82 0.39 8.78
CA GLU A 78 36.88 0.32 7.66
C GLU A 78 35.73 -0.67 7.94
N GLU A 79 36.04 -1.84 8.50
CA GLU A 79 35.04 -2.80 8.96
C GLU A 79 34.15 -2.19 10.06
N GLU A 80 34.74 -1.48 11.02
CA GLU A 80 33.98 -0.83 12.08
C GLU A 80 33.06 0.27 11.54
N ARG A 81 33.56 1.14 10.66
CA ARG A 81 32.76 2.21 10.05
C ARG A 81 31.62 1.68 9.18
N THR A 82 31.82 0.53 8.52
CA THR A 82 30.80 -0.06 7.64
C THR A 82 29.70 -0.78 8.42
N TRP A 83 30.05 -1.51 9.48
CA TRP A 83 29.09 -2.32 10.23
C TRP A 83 28.54 -1.65 11.49
N TYR A 84 29.33 -0.79 12.12
CA TYR A 84 29.00 -0.14 13.39
C TYR A 84 28.88 1.38 13.19
N PRO A 85 27.69 1.88 12.82
CA PRO A 85 27.47 3.31 12.67
C PRO A 85 27.61 4.03 14.02
N SER A 86 27.81 5.34 13.95
CA SER A 86 27.87 6.18 15.14
C SER A 86 26.52 6.26 15.86
N LEU A 87 26.54 6.53 17.16
CA LEU A 87 25.32 6.69 17.96
C LEU A 87 24.40 7.77 17.39
N ARG A 88 24.97 8.86 16.88
CA ARG A 88 24.22 9.97 16.27
C ARG A 88 23.49 9.57 15.01
N GLU A 89 24.08 8.70 14.19
CA GLU A 89 23.42 8.18 12.99
C GLU A 89 22.29 7.24 13.37
N MET A 90 22.47 6.43 14.41
CA MET A 90 21.41 5.58 14.94
C MET A 90 20.23 6.41 15.47
N GLU A 91 20.47 7.45 16.28
CA GLU A 91 19.45 8.39 16.77
C GLU A 91 18.64 8.98 15.59
N ARG A 92 19.32 9.56 14.59
CA ARG A 92 18.68 10.13 13.40
C ARG A 92 17.84 9.10 12.64
N SER A 93 18.32 7.86 12.54
CA SER A 93 17.59 6.80 11.85
C SER A 93 16.31 6.38 12.59
N LEU A 94 16.32 6.45 13.92
CA LEU A 94 15.15 6.17 14.76
C LEU A 94 14.15 7.30 14.66
N ASP A 95 14.60 8.55 14.80
CA ASP A 95 13.74 9.74 14.65
C ASP A 95 13.02 9.72 13.30
N ALA A 96 13.75 9.47 12.19
CA ALA A 96 13.16 9.39 10.86
C ALA A 96 12.13 8.25 10.73
N LYS A 97 12.36 7.10 11.38
CA LYS A 97 11.40 5.98 11.39
C LYS A 97 10.15 6.33 12.20
N GLU A 98 10.31 7.00 13.34
CA GLU A 98 9.21 7.43 14.18
C GLU A 98 8.35 8.48 13.49
N GLU A 99 8.96 9.48 12.86
CA GLU A 99 8.27 10.50 12.06
C GLU A 99 7.49 9.87 10.89
N ALA A 100 8.11 8.96 10.15
CA ALA A 100 7.45 8.26 9.05
C ALA A 100 6.27 7.40 9.54
N ALA A 101 6.42 6.73 10.68
CA ALA A 101 5.35 5.95 11.29
C ALA A 101 4.21 6.86 11.79
N ALA A 102 4.53 8.00 12.40
CA ALA A 102 3.56 8.98 12.85
C ALA A 102 2.79 9.60 11.67
N ALA A 103 3.47 9.95 10.59
CA ALA A 103 2.85 10.47 9.38
C ALA A 103 1.86 9.46 8.76
N LYS A 104 2.24 8.18 8.67
CA LYS A 104 1.34 7.11 8.19
C LYS A 104 0.11 6.94 9.07
N LYS A 105 0.27 7.02 10.40
CA LYS A 105 -0.86 6.98 11.34
C LYS A 105 -1.81 8.15 11.12
N ARG A 106 -1.29 9.37 11.04
CA ARG A 106 -2.09 10.58 10.78
C ARG A 106 -2.86 10.49 9.46
N GLN A 107 -2.21 10.11 8.37
CA GLN A 107 -2.87 9.93 7.07
C GLN A 107 -4.00 8.90 7.15
N ARG A 108 -3.80 7.79 7.87
CA ARG A 108 -4.83 6.79 8.08
C ARG A 108 -6.00 7.35 8.87
N GLU A 109 -5.73 8.08 9.94
CA GLU A 109 -6.75 8.71 10.79
C GLU A 109 -7.55 9.75 10.01
N GLU A 110 -6.91 10.60 9.21
CA GLU A 110 -7.55 11.58 8.33
C GLU A 110 -8.47 10.91 7.30
N LEU A 111 -8.01 9.82 6.67
CA LEU A 111 -8.82 9.06 5.73
C LEU A 111 -10.03 8.42 6.40
N ILE A 112 -9.87 7.88 7.61
CA ILE A 112 -10.97 7.32 8.39
C ILE A 112 -11.95 8.43 8.76
N ALA A 113 -11.47 9.57 9.27
CA ALA A 113 -12.32 10.70 9.64
C ALA A 113 -13.13 11.23 8.44
N ALA A 114 -12.48 11.40 7.27
CA ALA A 114 -13.14 11.85 6.05
C ALA A 114 -14.23 10.87 5.57
N ARG A 115 -13.97 9.55 5.67
CA ARG A 115 -14.97 8.53 5.33
C ARG A 115 -16.11 8.51 6.35
N MET A 116 -15.78 8.57 7.64
CA MET A 116 -16.76 8.60 8.73
C MET A 116 -17.69 9.81 8.63
N ALA A 117 -17.20 10.97 8.18
CA ALA A 117 -18.03 12.15 7.93
C ALA A 117 -19.05 11.93 6.80
N LYS A 118 -18.71 11.13 5.77
CA LYS A 118 -19.61 10.82 4.63
C LYS A 118 -20.60 9.68 4.94
N MET A 119 -20.32 8.86 5.94
CA MET A 119 -21.14 7.69 6.27
C MET A 119 -22.62 8.03 6.59
N PRO A 120 -22.96 9.09 7.36
CA PRO A 120 -24.35 9.41 7.66
C PRO A 120 -25.19 9.71 6.42
N GLU A 121 -24.62 10.45 5.46
CA GLU A 121 -25.28 10.76 4.19
C GLU A 121 -25.51 9.50 3.37
N MET A 122 -24.50 8.62 3.28
CA MET A 122 -24.63 7.33 2.59
C MET A 122 -25.68 6.43 3.24
N ILE A 123 -25.74 6.37 4.57
CA ILE A 123 -26.75 5.61 5.30
C ILE A 123 -28.15 6.16 5.02
N ALA A 124 -28.31 7.49 4.98
CA ALA A 124 -29.59 8.12 4.66
C ALA A 124 -30.03 7.82 3.22
N ALA A 125 -29.11 7.91 2.25
CA ALA A 125 -29.37 7.57 0.87
C ALA A 125 -29.79 6.09 0.71
N TRP A 126 -29.05 5.17 1.33
CA TRP A 126 -29.37 3.74 1.32
C TRP A 126 -30.72 3.43 1.95
N ARG A 127 -31.06 4.08 3.08
CA ARG A 127 -32.37 3.92 3.71
C ARG A 127 -33.51 4.41 2.80
N LYS A 128 -33.32 5.54 2.11
CA LYS A 128 -34.28 6.05 1.13
C LYS A 128 -34.47 5.07 -0.02
N GLU A 129 -33.38 4.58 -0.61
CA GLU A 129 -33.43 3.59 -1.69
C GLU A 129 -34.18 2.32 -1.26
N MET A 130 -33.93 1.82 -0.06
CA MET A 130 -34.64 0.67 0.50
C MET A 130 -36.13 0.94 0.69
N GLN A 131 -36.52 2.15 1.11
CA GLN A 131 -37.93 2.53 1.22
C GLN A 131 -38.59 2.67 -0.15
N ASP A 132 -37.92 3.29 -1.10
CA ASP A 132 -38.44 3.48 -2.46
C ASP A 132 -38.58 2.14 -3.19
N ARG A 133 -37.65 1.20 -2.97
CA ARG A 133 -37.78 -0.16 -3.48
C ARG A 133 -39.00 -0.86 -2.89
N LYS A 134 -39.22 -0.76 -1.57
CA LYS A 134 -40.41 -1.31 -0.92
C LYS A 134 -41.71 -0.68 -1.44
N LYS A 135 -41.73 0.64 -1.64
CA LYS A 135 -42.91 1.32 -2.20
C LYS A 135 -43.22 0.84 -3.61
N LYS A 136 -42.22 0.77 -4.49
CA LYS A 136 -42.38 0.23 -5.85
C LYS A 136 -42.85 -1.23 -5.85
N GLU A 137 -42.35 -2.05 -4.91
CA GLU A 137 -42.82 -3.43 -4.75
C GLU A 137 -44.27 -3.51 -4.28
N LEU A 138 -44.74 -2.57 -3.45
CA LEU A 138 -46.14 -2.48 -3.02
C LEU A 138 -47.02 -1.96 -4.15
N GLU A 139 -46.64 -0.87 -4.82
CA GLU A 139 -47.33 -0.32 -5.99
C GLU A 139 -47.47 -1.38 -7.08
N ALA A 140 -46.41 -2.12 -7.40
CA ALA A 140 -46.46 -3.21 -8.38
C ALA A 140 -47.39 -4.35 -7.93
N LYS A 141 -47.52 -4.64 -6.63
CA LYS A 141 -48.48 -5.63 -6.12
C LYS A 141 -49.91 -5.12 -6.24
N GLU A 142 -50.15 -3.85 -5.91
CA GLU A 142 -51.46 -3.21 -6.04
C GLU A 142 -51.89 -3.13 -7.51
N GLU A 143 -51.01 -2.71 -8.41
CA GLU A 143 -51.24 -2.70 -9.86
C GLU A 143 -51.57 -4.11 -10.38
N ARG A 144 -50.83 -5.14 -9.95
CA ARG A 144 -51.15 -6.54 -10.29
C ARG A 144 -52.52 -6.96 -9.78
N GLN A 145 -52.88 -6.59 -8.56
CA GLN A 145 -54.20 -6.89 -7.99
C GLN A 145 -55.33 -6.21 -8.76
N LEU A 146 -55.14 -4.94 -9.15
CA LEU A 146 -56.10 -4.20 -9.97
C LEU A 146 -56.28 -4.86 -11.36
N LEU A 147 -55.17 -5.25 -12.01
CA LEU A 147 -55.22 -5.96 -13.29
C LEU A 147 -55.95 -7.31 -13.20
N LEU A 148 -55.73 -8.06 -12.11
CA LEU A 148 -56.42 -9.31 -11.85
C LEU A 148 -57.92 -9.10 -11.57
N ALA A 149 -58.28 -8.02 -10.87
CA ALA A 149 -59.68 -7.65 -10.62
C ALA A 149 -60.40 -7.28 -11.93
N GLU A 150 -59.79 -6.46 -12.78
CA GLU A 150 -60.37 -6.08 -14.08
C GLU A 150 -60.51 -7.30 -15.00
N ALA A 151 -59.52 -8.20 -15.02
CA ALA A 151 -59.63 -9.47 -15.75
C ALA A 151 -60.82 -10.31 -15.24
N ARG A 152 -61.02 -10.35 -13.93
CA ARG A 152 -62.16 -11.06 -13.33
C ARG A 152 -63.50 -10.44 -13.72
N GLU A 153 -63.59 -9.12 -13.88
CA GLU A 153 -64.80 -8.44 -14.35
C GLU A 153 -65.10 -8.74 -15.82
N ARG A 154 -64.08 -8.75 -16.69
CA ARG A 154 -64.26 -9.04 -18.12
C ARG A 154 -64.61 -10.49 -18.42
N PHE A 155 -63.92 -11.43 -17.76
CA PHE A 155 -64.02 -12.86 -18.06
C PHE A 155 -64.91 -13.65 -17.07
N GLY A 156 -65.27 -13.06 -15.92
CA GLY A 156 -66.21 -13.62 -14.96
C GLY A 156 -65.67 -14.75 -14.05
N HIS A 157 -64.43 -15.20 -14.24
CA HIS A 157 -63.78 -16.25 -13.45
C HIS A 157 -62.37 -15.83 -12.98
N LYS A 158 -61.77 -16.59 -12.05
CA LYS A 158 -60.43 -16.29 -11.52
C LYS A 158 -59.36 -16.71 -12.54
N MET A 159 -58.66 -15.74 -13.12
CA MET A 159 -57.63 -15.93 -14.14
C MET A 159 -56.22 -15.92 -13.52
N ASN A 160 -55.29 -16.70 -14.08
CA ASN A 160 -53.89 -16.71 -13.69
C ASN A 160 -53.07 -15.68 -14.49
N GLU A 161 -52.06 -15.07 -13.87
CA GLU A 161 -51.20 -14.04 -14.48
C GLU A 161 -50.45 -14.52 -15.75
N TYR A 162 -50.18 -15.82 -15.85
CA TYR A 162 -49.41 -16.42 -16.95
C TYR A 162 -50.25 -16.94 -18.12
N SER A 163 -51.58 -16.80 -18.07
CA SER A 163 -52.43 -17.27 -19.18
C SER A 163 -52.27 -16.39 -20.42
N THR A 164 -52.43 -17.00 -21.60
CA THR A 164 -52.31 -16.31 -22.90
C THR A 164 -53.35 -15.20 -23.05
N GLU A 165 -54.59 -15.47 -22.63
CA GLU A 165 -55.72 -14.54 -22.67
C GLU A 165 -55.48 -13.30 -21.78
N PHE A 166 -54.86 -13.47 -20.61
CA PHE A 166 -54.51 -12.33 -19.74
C PHE A 166 -53.42 -11.46 -20.39
N GLN A 167 -52.42 -12.08 -21.03
CA GLN A 167 -51.37 -11.35 -21.72
C GLN A 167 -51.89 -10.56 -22.92
N GLU A 168 -52.82 -11.12 -23.70
CA GLU A 168 -53.48 -10.42 -24.81
C GLU A 168 -54.28 -9.21 -24.31
N MET A 169 -55.06 -9.38 -23.25
CA MET A 169 -55.81 -8.29 -22.61
C MET A 169 -54.87 -7.16 -22.13
N VAL A 170 -53.78 -7.50 -21.45
CA VAL A 170 -52.79 -6.51 -20.98
C VAL A 170 -52.15 -5.78 -22.17
N GLN A 171 -51.84 -6.49 -23.27
CA GLN A 171 -51.29 -5.87 -24.48
C GLN A 171 -52.26 -4.89 -25.14
N GLU A 172 -53.56 -5.17 -25.15
CA GLU A 172 -54.58 -4.24 -25.64
C GLU A 172 -54.65 -2.98 -24.77
N MET A 173 -54.63 -3.14 -23.44
CA MET A 173 -54.64 -2.03 -22.49
C MET A 173 -53.38 -1.16 -22.61
N GLU A 174 -52.20 -1.76 -22.76
CA GLU A 174 -50.98 -1.01 -23.02
C GLU A 174 -51.02 -0.25 -24.34
N LYS A 175 -51.60 -0.84 -25.40
CA LYS A 175 -51.76 -0.18 -26.70
C LYS A 175 -52.71 1.02 -26.60
N ALA A 176 -53.79 0.91 -25.83
CA ALA A 176 -54.71 2.02 -25.55
C ALA A 176 -54.00 3.14 -24.77
N LYS A 177 -53.38 2.83 -23.63
CA LYS A 177 -52.62 3.80 -22.81
C LYS A 177 -51.49 4.47 -23.59
N LYS A 178 -50.77 3.74 -24.45
CA LYS A 178 -49.71 4.30 -25.31
C LYS A 178 -50.27 5.27 -26.36
N LYS A 179 -51.50 5.08 -26.85
CA LYS A 179 -52.16 6.02 -27.78
C LYS A 179 -52.58 7.30 -27.04
N GLU A 180 -53.22 7.16 -25.88
CA GLU A 180 -53.63 8.29 -25.03
C GLU A 180 -52.42 9.14 -24.59
N LEU A 181 -51.33 8.51 -24.15
CA LEU A 181 -50.09 9.23 -23.80
C LEU A 181 -49.47 9.97 -24.99
N LYS A 182 -49.57 9.41 -26.21
CA LYS A 182 -49.10 10.08 -27.42
C LYS A 182 -49.97 11.29 -27.77
N GLU A 183 -51.28 11.18 -27.57
CA GLU A 183 -52.24 12.27 -27.81
C GLU A 183 -52.07 13.39 -26.80
N LEU A 184 -51.98 13.07 -25.50
CA LEU A 184 -51.69 14.05 -24.44
C LEU A 184 -50.33 14.73 -24.67
N ARG A 185 -49.30 13.99 -25.10
CA ARG A 185 -47.99 14.58 -25.43
C ARG A 185 -48.06 15.50 -26.66
N LYS A 186 -48.93 15.22 -27.63
CA LYS A 186 -49.16 16.11 -28.78
C LYS A 186 -49.89 17.37 -28.34
N GLN A 187 -50.95 17.25 -27.55
CA GLN A 187 -51.70 18.38 -27.00
C GLN A 187 -50.81 19.28 -26.14
N GLN A 188 -49.99 18.73 -25.24
CA GLN A 188 -49.03 19.52 -24.45
C GLN A 188 -47.98 20.24 -25.31
N ARG A 189 -47.59 19.65 -26.45
CA ARG A 189 -46.68 20.31 -27.41
C ARG A 189 -47.39 21.45 -28.14
N GLU A 190 -48.63 21.24 -28.57
CA GLU A 190 -49.46 22.27 -29.21
C GLU A 190 -49.75 23.41 -28.24
N GLU A 191 -50.06 23.12 -26.98
CA GLU A 191 -50.24 24.11 -25.92
C GLU A 191 -48.94 24.85 -25.57
N ALA A 192 -47.80 24.15 -25.48
CA ALA A 192 -46.51 24.81 -25.27
C ALA A 192 -46.10 25.70 -26.45
N MET A 193 -46.43 25.31 -27.68
CA MET A 193 -46.22 26.10 -28.89
C MET A 193 -47.17 27.29 -28.96
N ALA A 194 -48.43 27.11 -28.59
CA ALA A 194 -49.42 28.19 -28.47
C ALA A 194 -49.05 29.15 -27.34
N ARG A 195 -48.53 28.67 -26.21
CA ARG A 195 -48.02 29.49 -25.12
C ARG A 195 -46.78 30.28 -25.55
N LYS A 196 -45.82 29.65 -26.21
CA LYS A 196 -44.65 30.35 -26.80
C LYS A 196 -45.06 31.35 -27.88
N ALA A 197 -46.07 31.05 -28.68
CA ALA A 197 -46.62 31.98 -29.67
C ALA A 197 -47.35 33.16 -29.02
N ARG A 198 -48.12 32.92 -27.94
CA ARG A 198 -48.74 33.98 -27.12
C ARG A 198 -47.71 34.84 -26.41
N GLU A 199 -46.65 34.24 -25.85
CA GLU A 199 -45.52 34.95 -25.24
C GLU A 199 -44.75 35.78 -26.29
N ARG A 200 -44.60 35.27 -27.53
CA ARG A 200 -44.03 36.03 -28.67
C ARG A 200 -44.95 37.17 -29.12
N ILE A 201 -46.27 36.95 -29.20
CA ILE A 201 -47.25 37.99 -29.56
C ILE A 201 -47.30 39.07 -28.48
N ALA A 202 -47.26 38.70 -27.20
CA ALA A 202 -47.17 39.63 -26.08
C ALA A 202 -45.85 40.41 -26.10
N ALA A 203 -44.73 39.76 -26.42
CA ALA A 203 -43.43 40.41 -26.60
C ALA A 203 -43.40 41.36 -27.81
N THR A 204 -44.12 41.05 -28.91
CA THR A 204 -44.26 41.97 -30.06
C THR A 204 -45.25 43.10 -29.79
N ALA A 205 -46.27 42.90 -28.95
CA ALA A 205 -47.19 43.95 -28.52
C ALA A 205 -46.52 44.94 -27.54
N SER A 206 -45.65 44.45 -26.65
CA SER A 206 -44.79 45.32 -25.82
C SER A 206 -43.64 45.97 -26.61
N HIS A 207 -43.36 45.53 -27.85
CA HIS A 207 -42.41 46.19 -28.76
C HIS A 207 -43.11 47.12 -29.77
N GLY A 208 -44.43 47.30 -29.64
CA GLY A 208 -45.26 48.22 -30.43
C GLY A 208 -45.49 49.58 -29.78
N GLU A 209 -45.15 49.76 -28.50
CA GLU A 209 -45.26 51.07 -27.80
C GLU A 209 -43.91 51.77 -27.60
N ASP A 210 -42.76 51.12 -27.90
CA ASP A 210 -41.42 51.74 -27.80
C ASP A 210 -40.76 52.05 -29.16
N LYS A 211 -41.51 51.95 -30.27
CA LYS A 211 -41.02 52.22 -31.64
C LYS A 211 -41.52 53.55 -32.22
N GLU A 212 -41.44 54.64 -31.44
CA GLU A 212 -41.46 56.01 -31.99
C GLU A 212 -40.32 56.91 -31.48
N VAL A 213 -39.33 56.41 -30.71
CA VAL A 213 -38.21 57.26 -30.23
C VAL A 213 -36.80 56.77 -30.60
N ALA A 214 -36.64 55.66 -31.32
CA ALA A 214 -35.31 55.13 -31.68
C ALA A 214 -35.14 54.98 -33.19
N ALA A 215 -35.32 56.08 -33.92
CA ALA A 215 -34.95 56.19 -35.34
C ALA A 215 -34.12 57.47 -35.59
N VAL A 216 -33.12 57.72 -34.75
CA VAL A 216 -31.93 58.51 -35.09
C VAL A 216 -30.75 57.84 -34.42
N GLU A 217 -30.07 56.96 -35.16
CA GLU A 217 -28.61 56.79 -35.21
C GLU A 217 -28.33 55.51 -36.02
N LEU A 218 -28.19 55.72 -37.32
CA LEU A 218 -27.62 54.73 -38.23
C LEU A 218 -26.09 54.84 -38.13
N SER A 219 -25.45 53.68 -38.13
CA SER A 219 -24.28 53.33 -38.94
C SER A 219 -22.90 53.29 -38.29
N HIS A 220 -22.16 52.27 -38.77
CA HIS A 220 -20.72 51.98 -38.73
C HIS A 220 -20.29 51.01 -37.62
N GLN A 221 -19.78 49.80 -37.87
CA GLN A 221 -19.26 49.14 -39.08
C GLN A 221 -19.31 47.61 -38.92
N ASP A 222 -19.60 46.91 -40.02
CA ASP A 222 -19.25 45.51 -40.21
C ASP A 222 -17.72 45.33 -40.32
N THR A 223 -17.18 44.18 -39.87
CA THR A 223 -16.41 43.25 -40.72
C THR A 223 -15.88 42.05 -39.91
N GLN A 224 -16.28 40.85 -40.34
CA GLN A 224 -15.46 39.64 -40.55
C GLN A 224 -14.59 39.09 -39.39
N THR A 225 -14.94 37.89 -38.91
CA THR A 225 -14.00 36.75 -38.91
C THR A 225 -14.79 35.45 -39.05
N ILE A 226 -14.61 34.81 -40.19
CA ILE A 226 -14.98 33.42 -40.51
C ILE A 226 -13.77 32.54 -40.16
N GLU A 227 -14.01 31.24 -39.93
CA GLU A 227 -13.06 30.13 -39.75
C GLU A 227 -12.48 29.90 -38.34
N SER A 228 -12.94 28.84 -37.67
CA SER A 228 -12.24 27.54 -37.74
C SER A 228 -12.96 26.48 -36.90
N PHE A 229 -13.55 25.53 -37.61
CA PHE A 229 -13.94 24.21 -37.14
C PHE A 229 -12.69 23.32 -37.09
N SER A 230 -12.40 22.66 -35.97
CA SER A 230 -11.73 21.34 -36.00
C SER A 230 -11.78 20.63 -34.65
N GLU A 231 -12.55 19.55 -34.65
CA GLU A 231 -12.42 18.40 -33.78
C GLU A 231 -10.99 17.81 -33.87
N THR A 232 -10.44 17.38 -32.74
CA THR A 232 -9.62 16.16 -32.54
C THR A 232 -9.63 15.94 -31.02
N GLY A 233 -9.79 14.75 -30.44
CA GLY A 233 -9.34 13.43 -30.87
C GLY A 233 -8.51 12.86 -29.71
N ALA A 234 -8.96 11.73 -29.16
CA ALA A 234 -8.38 11.00 -28.03
C ALA A 234 -6.88 10.68 -28.15
N SER A 235 -6.17 10.46 -27.01
CA SER A 235 -5.47 9.18 -26.70
C SER A 235 -4.58 9.22 -25.43
N SER A 236 -4.39 8.02 -24.87
CA SER A 236 -3.26 7.50 -24.06
C SER A 236 -3.36 7.65 -22.53
N LYS A 237 -3.72 6.59 -21.79
CA LYS A 237 -2.85 5.48 -21.32
C LYS A 237 -1.60 5.95 -20.57
N LEU A 238 -1.62 5.73 -19.25
CA LEU A 238 -0.61 5.03 -18.45
C LEU A 238 -1.33 4.22 -17.37
#